data_AF-A0A1Y2A368-F1
#
_entry.id   AF-A0A1Y2A368-F1
#
_cell.length_a   1.000
_cell.length_b   1.000
_cell.length_c   1.000
_cell.angle_alpha   90.00
_cell.angle_beta   90.00
_cell.angle_gamma   90.00
#
_symmetry.space_group_name_H-M   'P 1'
#
loop_
_entity.id
_entity.type
_entity.pdbx_description
1 polymer ?
#
loop_
_entity_poly.entity_id
_entity_poly.type
_entity_poly.pdbx_seq_one_letter_code
_entity_poly.pdbx_strand_id
1 'polypeptide(L)' 'FEMVHFPLCGHEERRITSYCHFARNDPLHQCFGVKTQKRDWHVHERTCQDC' A
#
# COMPACT_ATOMS: atom_id res chain seq x y z
N PHE A 1 1.53 3.85 -0.55
CA PHE A 1 0.43 3.47 0.35
C PHE A 1 -0.72 2.98 -0.49
N GLU A 2 -1.40 1.95 -0.03
CA GLU A 2 -2.64 1.45 -0.60
C GLU A 2 -3.80 1.77 0.35
N MET A 3 -4.98 1.99 -0.23
CA MET A 3 -6.23 2.17 0.48
C MET A 3 -7.05 0.91 0.28
N VAL A 4 -7.54 0.34 1.39
CA VAL A 4 -8.34 -0.87 1.39
C VAL A 4 -9.74 -0.50 1.86
N HIS A 5 -10.71 -0.60 0.97
CA HIS A 5 -12.12 -0.39 1.28
C HIS A 5 -12.75 -1.73 1.70
N PHE A 6 -13.52 -1.72 2.80
CA PHE A 6 -14.27 -2.86 3.30
C PHE A 6 -15.77 -2.58 3.19
N PRO A 7 -16.43 -2.90 2.05
CA PRO A 7 -17.82 -2.52 1.80
C PRO A 7 -18.82 -3.14 2.79
N LEU A 8 -18.45 -4.23 3.46
CA LEU A 8 -19.29 -4.91 4.45
C LEU A 8 -19.46 -4.11 5.76
N CYS A 9 -18.47 -3.31 6.16
CA CYS A 9 -18.54 -2.47 7.37
C CYS A 9 -18.40 -0.98 7.08
N GLY A 10 -18.13 -0.59 5.83
CA GLY A 10 -17.97 0.81 5.41
C GLY A 10 -16.67 1.45 5.88
N HIS A 11 -15.71 0.66 6.38
CA HIS A 11 -14.43 1.16 6.86
C HIS A 11 -13.36 1.15 5.75
N GLU A 12 -12.35 2.01 5.94
CA GLU A 12 -11.21 2.16 5.03
C GLU A 12 -9.90 2.03 5.82
N GLU A 13 -8.96 1.23 5.31
CA GLU A 13 -7.66 1.02 5.94
C GLU A 13 -6.54 1.50 5.02
N ARG A 14 -5.66 2.36 5.54
CA ARG A 14 -4.48 2.83 4.81
C ARG A 14 -3.28 1.96 5.13
N ARG A 15 -2.87 1.11 4.19
CA ARG A 15 -1.67 0.28 4.31
C ARG A 15 -0.48 0.94 3.62
N ILE A 16 0.68 0.90 4.25
CA ILE A 16 1.90 1.39 3.63
C ILE A 16 2.43 0.30 2.70
N THR A 17 2.14 0.42 1.41
CA THR A 17 2.84 -0.37 0.38
C THR A 17 4.32 -0.01 0.40
N SER A 18 5.17 -1.03 0.55
CA SER A 18 6.62 -0.91 0.59
C SER A 18 7.13 -0.01 -0.53
N TYR A 19 7.98 0.93 -0.19
CA TYR A 19 8.62 1.81 -1.14
C TYR A 19 9.44 0.96 -2.12
N CYS A 20 9.13 1.03 -3.42
CA CYS A 20 9.90 0.31 -4.42
C CYS A 20 11.16 1.12 -4.73
N HIS A 21 12.29 0.72 -4.14
CA HIS A 21 13.60 1.20 -4.56
C HIS A 21 13.88 0.63 -5.95
N PHE A 22 14.13 1.51 -6.93
CA PHE A 22 14.31 1.13 -8.33
C PHE A 22 15.61 0.36 -8.57
N ALA A 23 16.57 0.43 -7.65
CA ALA A 23 17.82 -0.33 -7.72
C ALA A 23 17.96 -1.22 -6.48
N ARG A 24 17.69 -2.51 -6.63
CA ARG A 24 17.82 -3.49 -5.53
C ARG A 24 19.22 -4.12 -5.43
N ASN A 25 20.11 -3.84 -6.39
CA ASN A 25 21.42 -4.52 -6.52
C ASN A 25 22.64 -3.59 -6.68
N ASP A 26 22.51 -2.28 -6.51
CA ASP A 26 23.65 -1.35 -6.63
C ASP A 26 23.97 -0.71 -5.26
N PRO A 27 25.12 -1.03 -4.63
CA PRO A 27 25.51 -0.50 -3.32
C PRO A 27 25.74 1.02 -3.28
N LEU A 28 25.93 1.65 -4.44
CA LEU A 28 26.20 3.08 -4.58
C LEU A 28 24.96 3.88 -5.03
N HIS A 29 23.79 3.24 -5.08
CA HIS A 29 22.60 3.87 -5.61
C HIS A 29 22.04 4.96 -4.69
N GLN A 30 22.19 6.22 -5.09
CA GLN A 30 21.47 7.34 -4.51
C GLN A 30 20.01 7.31 -4.96
N CYS A 31 19.10 6.96 -4.06
CA CYS A 31 17.66 6.94 -4.31
C CYS A 31 17.12 8.37 -4.45
N PHE A 32 17.23 8.99 -5.64
CA PHE A 32 16.74 10.35 -5.90
C PHE A 32 15.21 10.47 -6.00
N GLY A 33 14.48 9.35 -6.01
CA GLY A 33 13.03 9.36 -6.13
C GLY A 33 12.40 8.08 -5.61
N VAL A 34 11.50 8.23 -4.65
CA VAL A 34 10.66 7.14 -4.15
C VAL A 34 9.37 7.13 -4.96
N LYS A 35 9.18 6.12 -5.82
CA LYS A 35 7.90 5.95 -6.52
C LYS A 35 6.88 5.33 -5.57
N THR A 36 6.01 6.16 -4.97
CA THR A 36 4.87 5.66 -4.21
C THR A 36 3.79 5.20 -5.19
N GLN A 37 3.64 3.88 -5.36
CA GLN A 37 2.48 3.34 -6.05
C GLN A 37 1.27 3.48 -5.12
N LYS A 38 0.34 4.39 -5.46
CA LYS A 38 -0.98 4.44 -4.83
C LYS A 38 -1.83 3.33 -5.46
N ARG A 39 -2.41 2.47 -4.63
CA ARG A 39 -3.29 1.37 -5.05
C ARG A 39 -4.56 1.42 -4.23
N ASP A 40 -5.65 1.01 -4.86
CA ASP A 40 -6.96 0.94 -4.25
C ASP A 40 -7.46 -0.50 -4.31
N TRP A 41 -7.88 -1.05 -3.17
CA TRP A 41 -8.31 -2.43 -3.03
C TRP A 41 -9.69 -2.49 -2.40
N HIS A 42 -10.60 -3.21 -3.03
CA HIS A 42 -11.92 -3.49 -2.47
C HIS A 42 -11.95 -4.92 -1.94
N VAL A 43 -12.20 -5.05 -0.64
CA VAL A 43 -12.27 -6.36 0.02
C VAL A 43 -13.72 -6.67 0.36
N HIS A 44 -14.35 -7.48 -0.48
CA HIS A 44 -15.77 -7.80 -0.39
C HIS A 44 -16.10 -8.95 0.56
N GLU A 45 -15.11 -9.76 0.95
CA GLU A 45 -15.35 -11.04 1.64
C GLU A 45 -15.05 -11.01 3.14
N ARG A 46 -14.49 -9.92 3.67
CA ARG A 46 -14.17 -9.76 5.10
C ARG A 46 -14.47 -8.35 5.60
N THR A 47 -14.69 -8.22 6.90
CA THR A 47 -14.71 -6.94 7.63
C THR A 47 -13.29 -6.52 8.03
N CYS A 48 -13.10 -5.26 8.42
CA CYS A 48 -11.84 -4.80 8.98
C CYS A 48 -11.55 -5.45 10.34
N GLN A 49 -10.29 -5.38 10.79
CA GLN A 49 -9.85 -6.02 12.05
C GLN A 49 -10.40 -5.33 13.31
N ASP A 50 -10.56 -4.00 13.28
CA ASP A 50 -11.11 -3.18 14.38
C ASP A 50 -12.60 -2.86 14.18
N CYS A 51 -13.39 -3.85 13.77
CA CYS A 51 -14.83 -3.66 13.58
C CYS A 51 -15.58 -3.60 14.92
#